data_AF-A0A2T2VJK8-F1
#
_entry.id   AF-A0A2T2VJK8-F1
#
_cell.length_a   1.000
_cell.length_b   1.000
_cell.length_c   1.000
_cell.angle_alpha   90.00
_cell.angle_beta   90.00
_cell.angle_gamma   90.00
#
_symmetry.space_group_name_H-M   'P 1'
#
loop_
_entity.id
_entity.type
_entity.pdbx_description
1 polymer ?
#
loop_
_entity_poly.entity_id
_entity_poly.type
_entity_poly.pdbx_seq_one_letter_code
_entity_poly.pdbx_strand_id
1 'polypeptide(L)' 'HGNLLGEKVFPLRQKIYGHPSYIYCHGLRKVPWLMIKSGPRKNIESYPQKEIHTIDGDIVSQRLRDLGYI' A
#
# COMPACT_ATOMS: atom_id res chain seq x y z
N HIS A 1 3.18 -2.35 -5.49
CA HIS A 1 4.49 -2.52 -6.16
C HIS A 1 5.34 -3.47 -5.31
N GLY A 2 6.45 -3.97 -5.83
CA GLY A 2 7.41 -4.77 -5.04
C GLY A 2 8.35 -3.89 -4.22
N ASN A 3 9.37 -4.48 -3.62
CA ASN A 3 10.35 -3.81 -2.77
C ASN A 3 11.75 -4.38 -3.00
N LEU A 4 12.77 -3.51 -3.01
CA LEU A 4 14.16 -3.95 -3.08
C LEU A 4 14.67 -4.33 -1.69
N LEU A 5 15.40 -5.44 -1.63
CA LEU A 5 15.96 -6.06 -0.43
C LEU A 5 17.50 -6.17 -0.51
N GLY A 6 18.13 -5.35 -1.35
CA GLY A 6 19.57 -5.33 -1.56
C GLY A 6 20.01 -5.75 -2.96
N GLU A 7 19.10 -5.80 -3.93
CA GLU A 7 19.43 -6.05 -5.32
C GLU A 7 20.33 -4.94 -5.88
N LYS A 8 21.19 -5.34 -6.82
CA LYS A 8 22.02 -4.40 -7.59
C LYS A 8 21.23 -3.93 -8.80
N VAL A 9 20.86 -2.65 -8.82
CA VAL A 9 20.11 -2.07 -9.93
C VAL A 9 21.06 -1.35 -10.90
N PHE A 10 20.90 -1.61 -12.19
CA PHE A 10 21.63 -0.91 -13.25
C PHE A 10 21.12 0.54 -13.37
N PRO A 11 21.98 1.55 -13.65
CA PRO A 11 23.42 1.47 -13.93
C PRO A 11 24.33 1.52 -12.70
N LEU A 12 23.80 1.92 -11.54
CA LEU A 12 24.59 2.24 -10.35
C LEU A 12 25.31 1.03 -9.74
N ARG A 13 24.85 -0.21 -9.98
CA ARG A 13 25.41 -1.50 -9.49
C ARG A 13 25.62 -1.59 -7.96
N GLN A 14 25.13 -0.61 -7.20
CA GLN A 14 25.08 -0.60 -5.74
C GLN A 14 23.86 -1.38 -5.24
N LYS A 15 23.95 -1.91 -4.02
CA LYS A 15 22.81 -2.53 -3.35
C LYS A 15 21.83 -1.45 -2.95
N ILE A 16 20.58 -1.60 -3.39
CA ILE A 16 19.51 -0.66 -3.07
C ILE A 16 18.44 -1.40 -2.28
N TYR A 17 17.84 -0.68 -1.34
CA TYR A 17 16.79 -1.17 -0.46
C TYR A 17 15.57 -0.24 -0.59
N GLY A 18 14.38 -0.78 -0.37
CA GLY A 18 13.16 0.01 -0.42
C GLY A 18 12.61 0.17 -1.84
N HIS A 19 11.92 1.28 -2.09
CA HIS A 19 11.29 1.58 -3.38
C HIS A 19 11.47 3.05 -3.79
N PRO A 20 12.71 3.45 -4.15
CA PRO A 20 12.97 4.83 -4.59
C PRO A 20 12.11 5.16 -5.82
N SER A 21 11.38 6.28 -5.76
CA SER A 21 10.38 6.67 -6.78
C SER A 21 10.98 6.88 -8.18
N TYR A 22 12.27 7.15 -8.27
CA TYR A 22 13.01 7.38 -9.51
C TYR A 22 13.68 6.12 -10.09
N ILE A 23 13.49 4.94 -9.48
CA ILE A 23 14.13 3.69 -9.92
C ILE A 23 13.11 2.72 -10.52
N TYR A 24 13.29 2.39 -11.79
CA TYR A 24 12.39 1.53 -12.55
C TYR A 24 13.00 0.15 -12.81
N CYS A 25 13.02 -0.72 -11.81
CA CYS A 25 13.53 -2.08 -11.95
C CYS A 25 12.42 -3.13 -11.85
N HIS A 26 12.77 -4.38 -12.14
CA HIS A 26 11.82 -5.49 -12.18
C HIS A 26 11.30 -5.86 -10.77
N GLY A 27 12.19 -5.88 -9.77
CA GLY A 27 11.84 -6.18 -8.38
C GLY A 27 10.80 -5.22 -7.77
N LEU A 28 10.66 -4.00 -8.31
CA LEU A 28 9.63 -3.05 -7.90
C LEU A 28 8.31 -3.21 -8.68
N ARG A 29 8.31 -3.83 -9.85
CA ARG A 29 7.14 -3.83 -10.76
C ARG A 29 6.49 -5.20 -10.92
N LYS A 30 7.22 -6.29 -10.73
CA LYS A 30 6.66 -7.64 -10.84
C LYS A 30 6.28 -8.16 -9.46
N VAL A 31 4.98 -8.16 -9.18
CA VAL A 31 4.41 -8.71 -7.94
C VAL A 31 3.71 -10.02 -8.28
N PRO A 32 3.96 -11.12 -7.53
CA PRO A 32 3.23 -12.36 -7.75
C PRO A 32 1.74 -12.13 -7.48
N TRP A 33 0.91 -12.53 -8.42
CA TRP A 33 -0.54 -12.47 -8.29
C TRP A 33 -1.10 -13.88 -8.23
N LEU A 34 -1.44 -14.33 -7.02
CA LEU A 34 -2.05 -15.63 -6.81
C LEU A 34 -3.54 -15.57 -7.12
N MET A 35 -4.02 -16.53 -7.91
CA MET A 35 -5.44 -16.70 -8.21
C MET A 35 -5.88 -18.10 -7.79
N ILE A 36 -6.82 -18.17 -6.85
CA ILE A 36 -7.46 -19.42 -6.44
C ILE A 36 -8.74 -19.56 -7.25
N LYS A 37 -8.80 -20.57 -8.13
CA LYS A 37 -9.95 -20.82 -9.02
C LYS A 37 -10.98 -21.80 -8.43
N SER A 38 -10.67 -22.40 -7.28
CA SER A 38 -11.53 -23.37 -6.61
C SER A 38 -12.49 -22.70 -5.62
N GLY A 39 -13.69 -23.25 -5.50
CA GLY A 39 -14.71 -22.83 -4.53
C GLY A 39 -15.65 -21.73 -5.06
N PRO A 40 -16.71 -21.42 -4.31
CA PRO A 40 -17.67 -20.39 -4.70
C PRO A 40 -17.02 -19.00 -4.64
N ARG A 41 -17.15 -18.23 -5.72
CA ARG A 41 -16.79 -16.81 -5.74
C ARG A 41 -17.99 -16.01 -5.24
N LYS A 42 -17.78 -15.07 -4.29
CA LYS A 42 -18.85 -14.16 -3.86
C LYS A 42 -19.34 -13.34 -5.03
N ASN A 43 -20.65 -13.17 -5.15
CA ASN A 43 -21.23 -12.16 -6.05
C ASN A 43 -20.81 -10.78 -5.56
N ILE A 44 -20.39 -9.94 -6.50
CA ILE A 44 -20.04 -8.54 -6.24
C ILE A 44 -21.28 -7.74 -6.60
N GLU A 45 -21.96 -7.20 -5.60
CA GLU A 45 -23.11 -6.32 -5.76
C GLU A 45 -22.73 -4.91 -5.34
N SER A 46 -23.22 -3.91 -6.07
CA SER A 46 -23.06 -2.51 -5.67
C SER A 46 -23.95 -2.22 -4.47
N TYR A 47 -23.36 -1.77 -3.36
CA TYR A 47 -24.11 -1.24 -2.22
C TYR A 47 -24.17 0.31 -2.33
N PRO A 48 -25.28 0.96 -1.94
CA PRO A 48 -25.33 2.42 -1.89
C PRO A 48 -24.21 2.97 -0.98
N GLN A 49 -23.66 4.13 -1.34
CA GLN A 49 -22.66 4.79 -0.49
C GLN A 49 -23.28 5.01 0.90
N LYS A 50 -22.65 4.45 1.94
CA LYS A 50 -22.97 4.88 3.30
C LYS A 50 -22.47 6.32 3.45
N GLU A 51 -23.29 7.17 4.05
CA GLU A 51 -22.84 8.49 4.49
C GLU A 51 -21.63 8.30 5.40
N ILE A 52 -20.47 8.75 4.93
CA ILE A 52 -19.29 8.87 5.76
C ILE A 52 -19.49 10.16 6.54
N HIS A 53 -19.86 10.04 7.82
CA HIS A 53 -19.86 11.20 8.69
C HIS A 53 -18.41 11.67 8.82
N THR A 54 -18.16 12.90 8.36
CA THR A 54 -16.90 13.59 8.65
C THR A 54 -16.77 13.65 10.17
N ILE A 55 -15.74 12.98 10.71
CA ILE A 55 -15.43 13.08 12.14
C ILE A 55 -14.92 14.49 12.38
N ASP A 56 -15.45 15.13 13.42
CA ASP A 56 -15.03 16.46 13.84
C ASP A 56 -13.50 16.53 14.02
N GLY A 57 -12.90 17.58 13.47
CA GLY A 57 -11.45 17.81 13.48
C GLY A 57 -10.90 17.95 14.90
N ASP A 58 -11.71 18.40 15.85
CA ASP A 58 -11.32 18.49 17.25
C ASP A 58 -11.15 17.11 17.90
N ILE A 59 -12.04 16.17 17.56
CA ILE A 59 -11.94 14.78 18.00
C ILE A 59 -10.68 14.12 17.41
N VAL A 60 -10.38 14.40 16.15
CA VAL A 60 -9.16 13.89 15.49
C VAL A 60 -7.92 14.46 16.18
N SER A 61 -7.89 15.76 16.43
CA SER A 61 -6.76 16.43 17.08
C SER A 61 -6.53 15.93 18.51
N GLN A 62 -7.60 15.68 19.27
CA GLN A 62 -7.49 15.13 20.62
C GLN A 62 -6.92 13.71 20.61
N ARG A 63 -7.40 12.84 19.72
CA ARG A 63 -6.87 11.46 19.60
C ARG A 63 -5.41 11.44 19.19
N LEU A 64 -4.98 12.36 18.33
CA LEU A 64 -3.58 12.49 17.94
C LEU A 64 -2.70 12.94 19.11
N ARG A 65 -3.19 13.85 19.96
CA ARG A 65 -2.53 14.22 21.22
C ARG A 65 -2.39 13.04 22.17
N ASP A 66 -3.46 12.28 22.39
CA ASP A 66 -3.44 11.11 23.27
C ASP A 66 -2.44 10.03 22.78
N LEU A 67 -2.19 9.99 21.47
CA LEU A 67 -1.20 9.11 20.84
C LEU A 67 0.20 9.71 20.73
N GLY A 68 0.40 10.97 21.16
CA GLY A 68 1.70 11.66 21.18
C GLY A 68 2.19 12.14 19.81
N TYR A 69 1.30 12.28 18.82
CA TYR A 69 1.65 12.80 17.50
C TYR A 69 1.70 14.34 17.44
N ILE A 70 0.99 15.02 18.34
CA ILE A 70 0.90 16.49 18.51
C ILE A 70 0.95 16.78 20.01
#